data_AF-A0A1I0BBI9-F1
#
_entry.id   AF-A0A1I0BBI9-F1
#
_cell.length_a   1.000
_cell.length_b   1.000
_cell.length_c   1.000
_cell.angle_alpha   90.00
_cell.angle_beta   90.00
_cell.angle_gamma   90.00
#
_symmetry.space_group_name_H-M   'P 1'
#
loop_
_entity.id
_entity.type
_entity.pdbx_description
1 polymer ?
#
loop_
_entity_poly.entity_id
_entity_poly.type
_entity_poly.pdbx_seq_one_letter_code
_entity_poly.pdbx_strand_id
1 'polypeptide(L)'
;MSFRKLPFALSLFAFCLLAASLGACHHQDDEALLKETVDSFATNYYNWRFEAAKAYCTPESGRWLRYAASQVHQEDVDILKAQAQGAKCEIQDIAYADNDTTATVNISVRDFLRMDTIGTVAHLTDEASYTLTAVRRNEKWKVALSSLPRALKEQER
;
A
#
# COMPACT_ATOMS: atom_id res chain seq x y z
N MET A 1 41.23 47.71 30.40
CA MET A 1 39.90 47.07 30.56
C MET A 1 39.49 46.51 29.20
N SER A 2 39.52 45.18 29.07
CA SER A 2 39.20 44.46 27.83
C SER A 2 37.69 44.23 27.75
N PHE A 3 37.01 44.88 26.81
CA PHE A 3 35.58 44.66 26.54
C PHE A 3 35.44 43.53 25.52
N ARG A 4 34.98 42.38 26.02
CA ARG A 4 34.62 41.18 25.26
C ARG A 4 33.63 41.51 24.15
N LYS A 5 34.04 41.34 22.89
CA LYS A 5 33.11 41.23 21.74
C LYS A 5 32.90 39.75 21.43
N LEU A 6 31.79 39.18 21.88
CA LEU A 6 31.03 38.08 21.26
C LEU A 6 29.88 37.76 22.22
N PRO A 7 28.59 37.84 21.79
CA PRO A 7 27.97 36.63 21.28
C PRO A 7 26.75 36.92 20.35
N PHE A 8 26.96 37.30 19.09
CA PHE A 8 25.83 37.35 18.13
C PHE A 8 25.82 36.17 17.14
N ALA A 9 26.96 35.49 16.96
CA ALA A 9 27.09 34.39 16.02
C ALA A 9 26.55 33.04 16.57
N LEU A 10 26.51 32.83 17.89
CA LEU A 10 26.05 31.55 18.47
C LEU A 10 24.52 31.36 18.41
N SER A 11 23.75 32.45 18.35
CA SER A 11 22.28 32.40 18.40
C SER A 11 21.65 31.99 17.06
N LEU A 12 22.30 32.23 15.93
CA LEU A 12 21.76 31.87 14.60
C LEU A 12 21.91 30.38 14.28
N PHE A 13 22.94 29.71 14.83
CA PHE A 13 23.21 28.30 14.53
C PHE A 13 22.23 27.35 15.23
N ALA A 14 21.70 27.75 16.39
CA ALA A 14 20.73 26.96 17.15
C ALA A 14 19.33 26.93 16.51
N PHE A 15 18.95 27.95 15.73
CA PHE A 15 17.62 28.03 15.12
C PHE A 15 17.50 27.16 13.85
N CYS A 16 18.58 27.02 13.08
CA CYS A 16 18.59 26.15 11.89
C CYS A 16 18.50 24.65 12.24
N LEU A 17 19.04 24.23 13.38
CA LEU A 17 18.97 22.83 13.83
C LEU A 17 17.55 22.42 14.27
N LEU A 18 16.73 23.37 14.75
CA LEU A 18 15.34 23.11 15.13
C LEU A 18 14.39 23.01 13.92
N ALA A 19 14.69 23.72 12.83
CA ALA A 19 13.87 23.69 11.61
C ALA A 19 14.09 22.39 10.80
N ALA A 20 15.28 21.80 10.85
CA ALA A 20 15.61 20.57 10.13
C ALA A 20 14.99 19.30 10.73
N SER A 21 14.63 19.29 12.01
CA SER A 21 14.05 18.11 12.67
C SER A 21 12.55 17.92 12.39
N LEU A 22 11.81 18.99 12.09
CA LEU A 22 10.37 18.93 11.82
C LEU A 22 10.03 18.20 10.51
N GLY A 23 10.88 18.32 9.49
CA GLY A 23 10.66 17.65 8.20
C GLY A 23 10.85 16.14 8.24
N ALA A 24 11.78 15.66 9.06
CA ALA A 24 12.08 14.22 9.16
C ALA A 24 10.96 13.44 9.86
N CYS A 25 10.37 13.99 10.93
CA CYS A 25 9.26 13.33 11.63
C CYS A 25 7.99 13.26 10.77
N HIS A 26 7.65 14.34 10.05
CA HIS A 26 6.45 14.36 9.21
C HIS A 26 6.51 13.31 8.08
N HIS A 27 7.70 13.08 7.52
CA HIS A 27 7.88 12.09 6.46
C HIS A 27 7.76 10.64 6.97
N GLN A 28 8.29 10.35 8.17
CA GLN A 28 8.15 9.03 8.80
C GLN A 28 6.69 8.69 9.11
N ASP A 29 5.92 9.65 9.60
CA ASP A 29 4.50 9.46 9.89
C ASP A 29 3.68 9.23 8.61
N ASP A 30 3.98 9.96 7.53
CA ASP A 30 3.27 9.82 6.25
C ASP A 30 3.53 8.46 5.57
N GLU A 31 4.79 7.99 5.56
CA GLU A 31 5.14 6.66 5.05
C GLU A 31 4.46 5.55 5.85
N ALA A 32 4.35 5.70 7.18
CA ALA A 32 3.65 4.74 8.03
C ALA A 32 2.16 4.64 7.64
N LEU A 33 1.50 5.78 7.40
CA LEU A 33 0.11 5.81 6.95
C LEU A 33 -0.09 5.21 5.55
N LEU A 34 0.85 5.44 4.63
CA LEU A 34 0.87 4.79 3.32
C LEU A 34 0.96 3.27 3.48
N LYS A 35 1.94 2.79 4.26
CA LYS A 35 2.16 1.36 4.53
C LYS A 35 0.93 0.71 5.15
N GLU A 36 0.35 1.31 6.18
CA GLU A 36 -0.86 0.81 6.83
C GLU A 36 -2.04 0.71 5.84
N THR A 37 -2.21 1.73 4.99
CA THR A 37 -3.27 1.76 3.98
C THR A 37 -3.10 0.63 2.96
N VAL A 38 -1.88 0.46 2.44
CA VAL A 38 -1.58 -0.56 1.43
C VAL A 38 -1.65 -1.96 2.01
N ASP A 39 -1.10 -2.18 3.20
CA ASP A 39 -1.16 -3.46 3.90
C ASP A 39 -2.60 -3.87 4.23
N SER A 40 -3.39 -2.93 4.76
CA SER A 40 -4.81 -3.17 5.05
C SER A 40 -5.61 -3.45 3.78
N PHE A 41 -5.36 -2.71 2.70
CA PHE A 41 -5.97 -2.97 1.40
C PHE A 41 -5.61 -4.38 0.90
N ALA A 42 -4.31 -4.70 0.84
CA ALA A 42 -3.81 -5.96 0.30
C ALA A 42 -4.34 -7.16 1.10
N THR A 43 -4.25 -7.08 2.43
CA THR A 43 -4.75 -8.12 3.34
C THR A 43 -6.23 -8.38 3.13
N ASN A 44 -7.06 -7.34 3.01
CA ASN A 44 -8.49 -7.54 2.75
C ASN A 44 -8.78 -8.02 1.32
N TYR A 45 -8.09 -7.47 0.32
CA TYR A 45 -8.30 -7.79 -1.09
C TYR A 45 -7.94 -9.25 -1.40
N TYR A 46 -6.75 -9.71 -1.00
CA TYR A 46 -6.27 -11.07 -1.30
C TYR A 46 -6.88 -12.15 -0.40
N ASN A 47 -7.54 -11.77 0.69
CA ASN A 47 -8.45 -12.64 1.46
C ASN A 47 -9.93 -12.50 1.03
N TRP A 48 -10.19 -11.87 -0.12
CA TRP A 48 -11.51 -11.71 -0.76
C TRP A 48 -12.56 -11.00 0.12
N ARG A 49 -12.10 -10.18 1.06
CA ARG A 49 -12.92 -9.30 1.89
C ARG A 49 -13.12 -7.96 1.18
N PHE A 50 -13.69 -8.01 -0.02
CA PHE A 50 -13.77 -6.85 -0.92
C PHE A 50 -14.53 -5.66 -0.31
N GLU A 51 -15.56 -5.91 0.50
CA GLU A 51 -16.28 -4.83 1.18
C GLU A 51 -15.40 -4.10 2.20
N ALA A 52 -14.56 -4.83 2.95
CA ALA A 52 -13.61 -4.23 3.88
C ALA A 52 -12.48 -3.49 3.14
N ALA A 53 -12.03 -4.02 2.00
CA ALA A 53 -11.00 -3.38 1.17
C ALA A 53 -11.43 -1.99 0.64
N LYS A 54 -12.74 -1.73 0.49
CA LYS A 54 -13.26 -0.41 0.05
C LYS A 54 -12.83 0.74 0.95
N ALA A 55 -12.65 0.48 2.24
CA ALA A 55 -12.23 1.51 3.18
C ALA A 55 -10.84 2.08 2.84
N TYR A 56 -10.02 1.33 2.11
CA TYR A 56 -8.62 1.67 1.83
C TYR A 56 -8.37 2.09 0.37
N CYS A 57 -9.40 2.07 -0.49
CA CYS A 57 -9.28 2.50 -1.87
C CYS A 57 -10.00 3.83 -2.15
N THR A 58 -9.71 4.43 -3.30
CA THR A 58 -10.48 5.60 -3.74
C THR A 58 -11.93 5.21 -4.07
N PRO A 59 -12.90 6.14 -4.00
CA PRO A 59 -14.29 5.84 -4.34
C PRO A 59 -14.45 5.26 -5.75
N GLU A 60 -13.67 5.74 -6.73
CA GLU A 60 -13.71 5.28 -8.12
C GLU A 60 -13.26 3.82 -8.25
N SER A 61 -12.33 3.39 -7.38
CA SER A 61 -11.81 2.02 -7.33
C SER A 61 -12.86 0.99 -6.93
N GLY A 62 -13.96 1.42 -6.30
CA GLY A 62 -15.04 0.54 -5.86
C GLY A 62 -15.71 -0.25 -7.00
N ARG A 63 -15.64 0.23 -8.26
CA ARG A 63 -16.11 -0.53 -9.43
C ARG A 63 -15.33 -1.84 -9.63
N TRP A 64 -14.03 -1.82 -9.36
CA TRP A 64 -13.15 -2.98 -9.54
C TRP A 64 -13.34 -4.00 -8.42
N LEU A 65 -13.59 -3.54 -7.19
CA LEU A 65 -13.95 -4.42 -6.08
C LEU A 65 -15.30 -5.12 -6.31
N ARG A 66 -16.30 -4.39 -6.81
CA ARG A 66 -17.58 -5.01 -7.21
C ARG A 66 -17.42 -6.00 -8.36
N TYR A 67 -16.59 -5.65 -9.34
CA TYR A 67 -16.28 -6.55 -10.44
C TYR A 67 -15.60 -7.82 -9.92
N ALA A 68 -14.56 -7.73 -9.09
CA ALA A 68 -13.90 -8.88 -8.48
C ALA A 68 -14.88 -9.76 -7.71
N ALA A 69 -15.71 -9.15 -6.84
CA ALA A 69 -16.72 -9.87 -6.08
C ALA A 69 -17.75 -10.60 -6.97
N SER A 70 -18.09 -10.04 -8.14
CA SER A 70 -19.05 -10.66 -9.08
C SER A 70 -18.53 -11.92 -9.76
N GLN A 71 -17.21 -12.15 -9.70
CA GLN A 71 -16.56 -13.33 -10.28
C GLN A 71 -16.36 -14.46 -9.24
N VAL A 72 -16.74 -14.24 -7.98
CA VAL A 72 -16.63 -15.25 -6.91
C VAL A 72 -17.79 -16.23 -7.00
N HIS A 73 -17.47 -17.52 -7.07
CA HIS A 73 -18.44 -18.61 -7.04
C HIS A 73 -18.37 -19.39 -5.72
N GLN A 74 -19.38 -20.23 -5.47
CA GLN A 74 -19.48 -20.98 -4.20
C GLN A 74 -18.27 -21.91 -3.99
N GLU A 75 -17.78 -22.53 -5.05
CA GLU A 75 -16.59 -23.40 -5.02
C GLU A 75 -15.36 -22.65 -4.51
N ASP A 76 -15.18 -21.40 -4.93
CA ASP A 76 -14.07 -20.58 -4.47
C ASP A 76 -14.20 -20.22 -2.98
N VAL A 77 -15.42 -19.94 -2.52
CA VAL A 77 -15.70 -19.66 -1.10
C VAL A 77 -15.40 -20.89 -0.23
N ASP A 78 -15.71 -22.08 -0.74
CA ASP A 78 -15.45 -23.33 -0.03
C ASP A 78 -13.94 -23.59 0.08
N ILE A 79 -13.17 -23.33 -0.98
CA ILE A 79 -11.70 -23.37 -0.94
C ILE A 79 -11.16 -22.35 0.08
N LEU A 80 -11.60 -21.09 0.00
CA LEU A 80 -11.16 -20.02 0.91
C LEU A 80 -11.42 -20.35 2.38
N LYS A 81 -12.57 -20.98 2.68
CA LYS A 81 -12.93 -21.42 4.05
C LYS A 81 -12.15 -22.64 4.52
N ALA A 82 -11.75 -23.52 3.60
CA ALA A 82 -10.96 -24.70 3.92
C ALA A 82 -9.48 -24.38 4.19
N GLN A 83 -9.00 -23.20 3.78
CA GLN A 83 -7.62 -22.78 4.06
C GLN A 83 -7.37 -22.62 5.56
N ALA A 84 -6.32 -23.27 6.07
CA ALA A 84 -5.90 -23.14 7.46
C ALA A 84 -5.35 -21.74 7.80
N GLN A 85 -4.82 -21.05 6.79
CA GLN A 85 -4.26 -19.71 6.90
C GLN A 85 -4.71 -18.88 5.68
N GLY A 86 -5.00 -17.61 5.91
CA GLY A 86 -5.31 -16.67 4.83
C GLY A 86 -4.05 -16.19 4.10
N ALA A 87 -4.28 -15.42 3.03
CA ALA A 87 -3.22 -14.80 2.24
C ALA A 87 -2.32 -13.92 3.11
N LYS A 88 -1.01 -13.99 2.87
CA LYS A 88 0.01 -13.17 3.54
C LYS A 88 0.51 -12.13 2.55
N CYS A 89 0.42 -10.85 2.92
CA CYS A 89 0.88 -9.75 2.10
C CYS A 89 2.11 -9.09 2.74
N GLU A 90 3.08 -8.68 1.94
CA GLU A 90 4.26 -7.99 2.41
C GLU A 90 4.67 -6.88 1.43
N ILE A 91 4.94 -5.69 1.94
CA ILE A 91 5.44 -4.57 1.15
C ILE A 91 6.94 -4.76 0.93
N GLN A 92 7.34 -4.79 -0.35
CA GLN A 92 8.73 -5.00 -0.77
C GLN A 92 9.44 -3.68 -1.06
N ASP A 93 8.78 -2.78 -1.78
CA ASP A 93 9.37 -1.52 -2.22
C ASP A 93 8.31 -0.43 -2.40
N ILE A 94 8.71 0.83 -2.21
CA ILE A 94 7.86 2.01 -2.36
C ILE A 94 8.62 3.06 -3.19
N ALA A 95 8.03 3.46 -4.31
CA ALA A 95 8.53 4.54 -5.15
C ALA A 95 7.53 5.70 -5.16
N TYR A 96 7.93 6.85 -4.61
CA TYR A 96 7.14 8.09 -4.61
C TYR A 96 7.25 8.84 -5.93
N ALA A 97 6.17 9.54 -6.30
CA ALA A 97 6.06 10.38 -7.49
C ALA A 97 5.15 11.59 -7.20
N ASP A 98 5.11 12.54 -8.14
CA ASP A 98 4.24 13.72 -8.09
C ASP A 98 4.37 14.51 -6.78
N ASN A 99 5.59 14.90 -6.40
CA ASN A 99 5.88 15.57 -5.14
C ASN A 99 5.30 14.82 -3.92
N ASP A 100 5.52 13.51 -3.87
CA ASP A 100 5.09 12.60 -2.80
C ASP A 100 3.56 12.51 -2.60
N THR A 101 2.79 12.86 -3.64
CA THR A 101 1.32 12.71 -3.62
C THR A 101 0.83 11.42 -4.29
N THR A 102 1.71 10.73 -5.01
CA THR A 102 1.48 9.42 -5.60
C THR A 102 2.58 8.47 -5.15
N ALA A 103 2.25 7.20 -4.91
CA ALA A 103 3.22 6.16 -4.63
C ALA A 103 2.90 4.89 -5.44
N THR A 104 3.96 4.26 -5.96
CA THR A 104 3.91 2.92 -6.54
C THR A 104 4.48 1.96 -5.52
N VAL A 105 3.69 0.98 -5.09
CA VAL A 105 4.06 0.04 -4.02
C VAL A 105 4.08 -1.37 -4.57
N ASN A 106 5.25 -2.01 -4.49
CA ASN A 106 5.42 -3.41 -4.84
C ASN A 106 5.16 -4.27 -3.61
N ILE A 107 4.32 -5.28 -3.78
CA ILE A 107 3.98 -6.23 -2.72
C ILE A 107 4.24 -7.66 -3.19
N SER A 108 4.60 -8.54 -2.26
CA SER A 108 4.49 -9.98 -2.45
C SER A 108 3.24 -10.48 -1.73
N VAL A 109 2.56 -11.45 -2.35
CA VAL A 109 1.37 -12.09 -1.80
C VAL A 109 1.59 -13.58 -1.83
N ARG A 110 1.42 -14.24 -0.69
CA ARG A 110 1.63 -15.68 -0.51
C ARG A 110 0.39 -16.39 -0.01
N ASP A 111 0.31 -17.69 -0.26
CA ASP A 111 -0.74 -18.59 0.24
C ASP A 111 -2.18 -18.11 -0.13
N PHE A 112 -2.37 -17.59 -1.35
CA PHE A 112 -3.61 -16.89 -1.71
C PHE A 112 -4.37 -17.55 -2.85
N LEU A 113 -5.69 -17.29 -2.89
CA LEU A 113 -6.57 -17.78 -3.95
C LEU A 113 -6.58 -16.78 -5.12
N ARG A 114 -6.06 -17.21 -6.27
CA ARG A 114 -5.89 -16.36 -7.46
C ARG A 114 -7.02 -16.59 -8.47
N MET A 115 -7.62 -15.48 -8.88
CA MET A 115 -8.63 -15.42 -9.92
C MET A 115 -7.98 -14.95 -11.22
N ASP A 116 -7.28 -15.84 -11.92
CA ASP A 116 -6.47 -15.53 -13.10
C ASP A 116 -7.24 -15.65 -14.43
N THR A 117 -8.31 -16.45 -14.46
CA THR A 117 -9.07 -16.74 -15.67
C THR A 117 -10.56 -16.55 -15.42
N ILE A 118 -11.19 -15.73 -16.27
CA ILE A 118 -12.63 -15.45 -16.19
C ILE A 118 -13.40 -16.74 -16.46
N GLY A 119 -14.31 -17.10 -15.54
CA GLY A 119 -15.19 -18.27 -15.68
C GLY A 119 -14.55 -19.61 -15.31
N THR A 120 -13.38 -19.61 -14.67
CA THR A 120 -12.78 -20.81 -14.07
C THR A 120 -12.66 -20.67 -12.57
N VAL A 121 -12.67 -21.80 -11.87
CA VAL A 121 -12.41 -21.87 -10.43
C VAL A 121 -11.04 -21.26 -10.12
N ALA A 122 -10.98 -20.46 -9.06
CA ALA A 122 -9.74 -19.86 -8.61
C ALA A 122 -8.78 -20.95 -8.09
N HIS A 123 -7.48 -20.75 -8.29
CA HIS A 123 -6.46 -21.71 -7.90
C HIS A 123 -5.56 -21.16 -6.80
N LEU A 124 -5.08 -22.05 -5.93
CA LEU A 124 -4.13 -21.68 -4.89
C LEU A 124 -2.79 -21.30 -5.54
N THR A 125 -2.24 -20.16 -5.15
CA THR A 125 -0.94 -19.68 -5.59
C THR A 125 -0.02 -19.51 -4.38
N ASP A 126 1.16 -20.12 -4.45
CA ASP A 126 2.16 -20.07 -3.38
C ASP A 126 2.69 -18.65 -3.18
N GLU A 127 3.05 -17.96 -4.26
CA GLU A 127 3.53 -16.58 -4.25
C GLU A 127 3.28 -15.87 -5.57
N ALA A 128 2.98 -14.57 -5.52
CA ALA A 128 3.02 -13.67 -6.68
C ALA A 128 3.33 -12.23 -6.25
N SER A 129 4.01 -11.48 -7.11
CA SER A 129 4.28 -10.06 -6.90
C SER A 129 3.29 -9.18 -7.65
N TYR A 130 2.91 -8.06 -7.03
CA TYR A 130 1.98 -7.09 -7.59
C TYR A 130 2.47 -5.68 -7.39
N THR A 131 2.03 -4.79 -8.27
CA THR A 131 2.23 -3.35 -8.13
C THR A 131 0.89 -2.68 -7.86
N LEU A 132 0.80 -1.94 -6.76
CA LEU A 132 -0.35 -1.13 -6.37
C LEU A 132 -0.01 0.35 -6.48
N THR A 133 -0.93 1.14 -7.00
CA THR A 133 -0.82 2.60 -6.98
C THR A 133 -1.58 3.14 -5.78
N ALA A 134 -0.96 4.00 -4.99
CA ALA A 134 -1.59 4.76 -3.92
C ALA A 134 -1.52 6.25 -4.25
N VAL A 135 -2.56 6.99 -3.86
CA VAL A 135 -2.67 8.44 -4.04
C VAL A 135 -3.04 9.10 -2.72
N ARG A 136 -2.42 10.24 -2.44
CA ARG A 136 -2.71 11.08 -1.28
C ARG A 136 -3.75 12.12 -1.66
N ARG A 137 -4.93 12.08 -1.03
CA ARG A 137 -6.01 13.04 -1.22
C ARG A 137 -6.48 13.55 0.14
N ASN A 138 -6.47 14.86 0.34
CA ASN A 138 -6.83 15.48 1.63
C ASN A 138 -6.07 14.84 2.81
N GLU A 139 -4.74 14.73 2.66
CA GLU A 139 -3.82 14.17 3.67
C GLU A 139 -4.03 12.68 4.00
N LYS A 140 -4.86 11.97 3.23
CA LYS A 140 -5.11 10.54 3.42
C LYS A 140 -4.64 9.75 2.21
N TRP A 141 -3.90 8.68 2.45
CA TRP A 141 -3.55 7.70 1.45
C TRP A 141 -4.74 6.82 1.10
N LYS A 142 -4.86 6.47 -0.18
CA LYS A 142 -5.82 5.51 -0.71
C LYS A 142 -5.22 4.75 -1.87
N VAL A 143 -5.50 3.45 -1.98
CA VAL A 143 -5.18 2.66 -3.17
C VAL A 143 -6.08 3.08 -4.33
N ALA A 144 -5.49 3.39 -5.48
CA ALA A 144 -6.18 3.78 -6.70
C ALA A 144 -6.11 2.63 -7.72
N LEU A 145 -7.24 2.00 -7.98
CA LEU A 145 -7.37 0.94 -8.96
C LEU A 145 -7.88 1.49 -10.29
N SER A 146 -7.10 1.29 -11.35
CA SER A 146 -7.51 1.49 -12.74
C SER A 146 -7.92 0.20 -13.45
N SER A 147 -7.63 -0.95 -12.84
CA SER A 147 -8.05 -2.31 -13.22
C SER A 147 -7.98 -3.23 -12.01
N LEU A 148 -8.34 -4.51 -12.16
CA LEU A 148 -7.93 -5.52 -11.18
C LEU A 148 -6.39 -5.55 -11.08
N PRO A 149 -5.80 -5.72 -9.87
CA PRO A 149 -4.39 -6.00 -9.70
C PRO A 149 -3.97 -7.19 -10.55
N ARG A 150 -2.84 -7.05 -11.26
CA ARG A 150 -2.28 -8.11 -12.11
C ARG A 150 -0.92 -8.48 -11.56
N ALA A 151 -0.67 -9.78 -11.48
CA ALA A 151 0.64 -10.28 -11.11
C ALA A 151 1.67 -9.76 -12.13
N LEU A 152 2.84 -9.34 -11.62
CA LEU A 152 3.99 -9.08 -12.47
C LEU A 152 4.32 -10.39 -13.20
N LYS A 153 4.64 -10.30 -14.49
CA LYS A 153 5.07 -11.48 -15.24
C LYS A 153 6.28 -12.06 -14.52
N GLU A 154 6.18 -13.32 -14.12
CA GLU A 154 7.31 -14.08 -13.61
C GLU A 154 8.40 -14.00 -14.69
N GLN A 155 9.55 -13.41 -14.36
CA GLN A 155 10.72 -13.64 -15.18
C GLN A 155 11.06 -15.10 -14.98
N GLU A 156 10.78 -15.91 -16.00
CA GLU A 156 11.20 -17.32 -16.08
C GLU A 156 12.67 -17.38 -15.61
N ARG A 157 12.89 -17.94 -14.43
CA ARG A 157 14.23 -18.29 -13.95
C ARG A 157 14.55 -19.71 -14.36
#